data_AF-A0A9X2VFZ4-F1
#
_entry.id   AF-A0A9X2VFZ4-F1
#
_cell.length_a   1.000
_cell.length_b   1.000
_cell.length_c   1.000
_cell.angle_alpha   90.00
_cell.angle_beta   90.00
_cell.angle_gamma   90.00
#
_symmetry.space_group_name_H-M   'P 1'
#
loop_
_entity.id
_entity.type
_entity.pdbx_description
1 polymer ?
#
loop_
_entity_poly.entity_id
_entity_poly.type
_entity_poly.pdbx_seq_one_letter_code
_entity_poly.pdbx_strand_id
1 'polypeptide(L)'
;MTFHLGYGTNGFSNHRLDDALDIIAGLGFTSVALTLDHHHLDPFADDLPARVSHVAAKLDRLGLRCVVETGARFLLDPHRKHHPTLVSEAQEVRVDFLLRAVRIAAELNADCVSFWSGIKPADVPADEAWNRMRSGVAAVLEGAEPLGVTLGLEPEPGMFVQHLTQALRLREELGSPSLFGVTLDVGHCVAVEPDDAATCVRRAGGLLVNVQLDDMLPGVHEHLEFGEGDLDLGATLAALAAVNYVGVAAVELPRHSHAAPDVARRAVEALKAAMPDEPAKPRHPWLADAQRAVRRDPAVVGRLFPAVGRRVGRGLNRPDDPQGLVHGSVDDAARAELLGALATMLDDDALSAELLALYRHGDDAEKRGVLRGLALVGDRASAAGLEVVRDALRTNDVRLVAAALGPFAADHLDDHGWRHGVLKCLFTGVPLAAVAGLERRTDDELLRMVADYAAERTAAGRDVPADAARLLGKGE
;
A
#
# COMPACT_ATOMS: atom_id res chain seq x y z
N MET A 1 6.38 -0.77 -5.34
CA MET A 1 5.92 -2.10 -4.86
C MET A 1 4.99 -2.75 -5.87
N THR A 2 5.07 -4.07 -6.09
CA THR A 2 4.20 -4.78 -7.04
C THR A 2 2.88 -5.25 -6.42
N PHE A 3 2.83 -5.47 -5.09
CA PHE A 3 1.67 -5.92 -4.33
C PHE A 3 1.22 -4.87 -3.28
N HIS A 4 0.04 -5.09 -2.69
CA HIS A 4 -0.58 -4.20 -1.71
C HIS A 4 -0.37 -4.72 -0.29
N LEU A 5 0.15 -3.89 0.60
CA LEU A 5 0.27 -4.21 2.02
C LEU A 5 -1.05 -3.92 2.73
N GLY A 6 -1.54 -4.89 3.49
CA GLY A 6 -2.78 -4.77 4.23
C GLY A 6 -2.69 -5.20 5.69
N TYR A 7 -3.83 -5.13 6.38
CA TYR A 7 -3.99 -5.61 7.74
C TYR A 7 -5.32 -6.36 7.87
N GLY A 8 -5.32 -7.46 8.61
CA GLY A 8 -6.49 -8.30 8.87
C GLY A 8 -7.39 -7.69 9.95
N THR A 9 -8.67 -7.55 9.64
CA THR A 9 -9.66 -7.02 10.60
C THR A 9 -9.87 -7.94 11.81
N ASN A 10 -9.47 -9.21 11.74
CA ASN A 10 -9.43 -10.12 12.89
C ASN A 10 -8.55 -9.58 14.06
N GLY A 11 -7.51 -8.81 13.75
CA GLY A 11 -6.68 -8.09 14.71
C GLY A 11 -7.34 -6.81 15.26
N PHE A 12 -8.48 -6.38 14.72
CA PHE A 12 -9.26 -5.20 15.14
C PHE A 12 -10.65 -5.55 15.66
N SER A 13 -10.89 -6.79 16.10
CA SER A 13 -12.18 -7.26 16.63
C SER A 13 -12.75 -6.46 17.81
N ASN A 14 -11.94 -5.69 18.55
CA ASN A 14 -12.39 -4.78 19.61
C ASN A 14 -12.82 -3.38 19.12
N HIS A 15 -12.65 -3.08 17.83
CA HIS A 15 -13.01 -1.80 17.21
C HIS A 15 -14.22 -1.98 16.29
N ARG A 16 -15.03 -0.93 16.14
CA ARG A 16 -16.02 -0.88 15.06
C ARG A 16 -15.28 -0.94 13.72
N LEU A 17 -15.92 -1.51 12.71
CA LEU A 17 -15.30 -1.68 11.39
C LEU A 17 -14.83 -0.36 10.79
N ASP A 18 -15.65 0.70 10.81
CA ASP A 18 -15.28 2.01 10.26
C ASP A 18 -14.02 2.59 10.93
N ASP A 19 -13.93 2.49 12.26
CA ASP A 19 -12.77 2.99 13.03
C ASP A 19 -11.51 2.17 12.69
N ALA A 20 -11.65 0.85 12.57
CA ALA A 20 -10.56 -0.04 12.18
C ALA A 20 -10.04 0.30 10.77
N LEU A 21 -10.93 0.49 9.80
CA LEU A 21 -10.57 0.85 8.43
C LEU A 21 -9.87 2.22 8.35
N ASP A 22 -10.35 3.22 9.09
CA ASP A 22 -9.71 4.54 9.15
C ASP A 22 -8.30 4.47 9.75
N ILE A 23 -8.10 3.67 10.80
CA ILE A 23 -6.78 3.45 11.41
C ILE A 23 -5.84 2.73 10.43
N ILE A 24 -6.31 1.64 9.80
CA ILE A 24 -5.52 0.86 8.84
C ILE A 24 -5.06 1.75 7.68
N ALA A 25 -5.99 2.50 7.06
CA ALA A 25 -5.64 3.44 5.99
C ALA A 25 -4.71 4.56 6.48
N GLY A 26 -4.97 5.12 7.66
CA GLY A 26 -4.16 6.20 8.25
C GLY A 26 -2.71 5.81 8.57
N LEU A 27 -2.44 4.52 8.82
CA LEU A 27 -1.08 3.98 9.01
C LEU A 27 -0.33 3.74 7.68
N GLY A 28 -1.02 3.87 6.55
CA GLY A 28 -0.47 3.74 5.20
C GLY A 28 -0.57 2.34 4.59
N PHE A 29 -1.42 1.45 5.14
CA PHE A 29 -1.82 0.25 4.43
C PHE A 29 -2.70 0.61 3.22
N THR A 30 -2.59 -0.18 2.15
CA THR A 30 -3.34 0.04 0.89
C THR A 30 -4.34 -1.08 0.60
N SER A 31 -4.47 -2.02 1.52
CA SER A 31 -5.46 -3.08 1.48
C SER A 31 -5.92 -3.51 2.87
N VAL A 32 -7.00 -4.29 2.91
CA VAL A 32 -7.55 -4.90 4.11
C VAL A 32 -7.91 -6.35 3.82
N ALA A 33 -7.63 -7.23 4.77
CA ALA A 33 -8.23 -8.56 4.80
C ALA A 33 -9.43 -8.52 5.75
N LEU A 34 -10.62 -8.44 5.15
CA LEU A 34 -11.89 -8.28 5.86
C LEU A 34 -12.43 -9.63 6.29
N THR A 35 -12.40 -9.90 7.58
CA THR A 35 -12.92 -11.10 8.20
C THR A 35 -14.42 -10.93 8.41
N LEU A 36 -15.22 -11.78 7.77
CA LEU A 36 -16.67 -11.81 8.00
C LEU A 36 -16.95 -12.38 9.39
N ASP A 37 -17.43 -11.54 10.31
CA ASP A 37 -17.70 -11.88 11.70
C ASP A 37 -18.85 -11.02 12.25
N HIS A 38 -19.43 -11.40 13.39
CA HIS A 38 -20.59 -10.78 14.02
C HIS A 38 -20.45 -9.26 14.23
N HIS A 39 -19.25 -8.80 14.60
CA HIS A 39 -19.03 -7.39 14.96
C HIS A 39 -18.75 -6.49 13.76
N HIS A 40 -18.03 -6.98 12.76
CA HIS A 40 -17.62 -6.18 11.60
C HIS A 40 -18.64 -6.27 10.47
N LEU A 41 -18.62 -7.37 9.72
CA LEU A 41 -19.57 -7.61 8.63
C LEU A 41 -20.17 -9.01 8.79
N ASP A 42 -21.32 -9.07 9.46
CA ASP A 42 -22.05 -10.30 9.71
C ASP A 42 -22.79 -10.75 8.42
N PRO A 43 -22.42 -11.88 7.81
CA PRO A 43 -23.02 -12.40 6.58
C PRO A 43 -24.45 -12.95 6.77
N PHE A 44 -24.95 -12.99 8.00
CA PHE A 44 -26.30 -13.43 8.35
C PHE A 44 -27.22 -12.29 8.83
N ALA A 45 -26.73 -11.05 8.86
CA ALA A 45 -27.54 -9.91 9.27
C ALA A 45 -28.70 -9.63 8.29
N ASP A 46 -29.87 -9.29 8.83
CA ASP A 46 -31.07 -8.96 8.03
C ASP A 46 -30.84 -7.75 7.10
N ASP A 47 -29.96 -6.82 7.51
CA ASP A 47 -29.59 -5.60 6.79
C ASP A 47 -28.29 -5.73 5.99
N LEU A 48 -27.81 -6.96 5.73
CA LEU A 48 -26.55 -7.23 5.03
C LEU A 48 -26.35 -6.40 3.74
N PRO A 49 -27.31 -6.27 2.80
CA PRO A 49 -27.09 -5.50 1.58
C PRO A 49 -26.72 -4.03 1.83
N ALA A 50 -27.33 -3.41 2.84
CA ALA A 50 -27.02 -2.04 3.23
C ALA A 50 -25.62 -1.95 3.86
N ARG A 51 -25.23 -2.94 4.68
CA ARG A 51 -23.90 -3.01 5.29
C ARG A 51 -22.80 -3.22 4.26
N VAL A 52 -23.00 -4.12 3.30
CA VAL A 52 -22.04 -4.35 2.20
C VAL A 52 -21.87 -3.08 1.37
N SER A 53 -22.97 -2.41 1.01
CA SER A 53 -22.93 -1.13 0.29
C SER A 53 -22.16 -0.05 1.05
N HIS A 54 -22.37 0.05 2.37
CA HIS A 54 -21.63 0.98 3.23
C HIS A 54 -20.14 0.67 3.28
N VAL A 55 -19.79 -0.61 3.45
CA VAL A 55 -18.39 -1.05 3.48
C VAL A 55 -17.71 -0.80 2.13
N ALA A 56 -18.34 -1.14 1.00
CA ALA A 56 -17.81 -0.83 -0.33
C ALA A 56 -17.50 0.66 -0.50
N ALA A 57 -18.46 1.54 -0.17
CA ALA A 57 -18.26 2.99 -0.25
C ALA A 57 -17.18 3.52 0.71
N LYS A 58 -16.98 2.86 1.85
CA LYS A 58 -15.90 3.20 2.79
C LYS A 58 -14.54 2.77 2.24
N LEU A 59 -14.42 1.54 1.72
CA LEU A 59 -13.19 1.02 1.09
C LEU A 59 -12.76 1.88 -0.10
N ASP A 60 -13.69 2.24 -0.98
CA ASP A 60 -13.43 3.10 -2.15
C ASP A 60 -12.89 4.47 -1.74
N ARG A 61 -13.53 5.10 -0.73
CA ARG A 61 -13.12 6.41 -0.20
C ARG A 61 -11.74 6.38 0.46
N LEU A 62 -11.38 5.26 1.10
CA LEU A 62 -10.07 5.07 1.71
C LEU A 62 -9.02 4.56 0.71
N GLY A 63 -9.42 4.19 -0.51
CA GLY A 63 -8.52 3.58 -1.49
C GLY A 63 -7.99 2.21 -1.06
N LEU A 64 -8.73 1.46 -0.24
CA LEU A 64 -8.32 0.16 0.26
C LEU A 64 -8.80 -0.96 -0.68
N ARG A 65 -7.85 -1.77 -1.17
CA ARG A 65 -8.15 -3.05 -1.82
C ARG A 65 -8.61 -4.08 -0.78
N CYS A 66 -9.46 -5.04 -1.15
CA CYS A 66 -10.06 -5.96 -0.19
C CYS A 66 -9.79 -7.43 -0.53
N VAL A 67 -9.55 -8.25 0.49
CA VAL A 67 -9.75 -9.71 0.48
C VAL A 67 -10.82 -10.04 1.51
N VAL A 68 -11.66 -11.04 1.24
CA VAL A 68 -12.66 -11.52 2.21
C VAL A 68 -12.13 -12.79 2.88
N GLU A 69 -12.08 -12.79 4.21
CA GLU A 69 -11.66 -13.94 5.02
C GLU A 69 -12.84 -14.57 5.75
N THR A 70 -12.77 -15.88 5.95
CA THR A 70 -13.86 -16.70 6.50
C THR A 70 -13.48 -17.42 7.80
N GLY A 71 -12.56 -16.83 8.55
CA GLY A 71 -11.94 -17.37 9.78
C GLY A 71 -12.62 -16.99 11.10
N ALA A 72 -13.84 -16.46 11.09
CA ALA A 72 -14.56 -16.11 12.32
C ALA A 72 -14.80 -17.33 13.23
N ARG A 73 -14.59 -17.15 14.54
CA ARG A 73 -14.50 -18.27 15.49
C ARG A 73 -15.82 -18.95 15.77
N PHE A 74 -16.89 -18.22 16.02
CA PHE A 74 -18.16 -18.79 16.50
C PHE A 74 -19.34 -18.41 15.60
N LEU A 75 -19.06 -18.08 14.34
CA LEU A 75 -20.05 -17.52 13.42
C LEU A 75 -21.17 -18.49 13.07
N LEU A 76 -20.84 -19.76 12.86
CA LEU A 76 -21.81 -20.79 12.49
C LEU A 76 -22.30 -21.63 13.68
N ASP A 77 -21.52 -21.66 14.77
CA ASP A 77 -21.83 -22.39 15.99
C ASP A 77 -21.32 -21.59 17.21
N PRO A 78 -22.22 -21.16 18.12
CA PRO A 78 -21.84 -20.36 19.29
C PRO A 78 -21.06 -21.15 20.35
N HIS A 79 -21.02 -22.48 20.26
CA HIS A 79 -20.37 -23.37 21.22
C HIS A 79 -19.08 -23.98 20.68
N ARG A 80 -18.98 -24.19 19.36
CA ARG A 80 -17.86 -24.88 18.74
C ARG A 80 -17.13 -23.98 17.77
N LYS A 81 -15.89 -23.64 18.12
CA LYS A 81 -15.02 -22.83 17.26
C LYS A 81 -14.96 -23.45 15.84
N HIS A 82 -15.17 -22.63 14.82
CA HIS A 82 -15.03 -22.92 13.39
C HIS A 82 -16.03 -23.94 12.81
N HIS A 83 -16.84 -24.57 13.65
CA HIS A 83 -17.71 -25.66 13.23
C HIS A 83 -19.04 -25.13 12.67
N PRO A 84 -19.63 -25.78 11.64
CA PRO A 84 -19.07 -26.86 10.83
C PRO A 84 -18.03 -26.38 9.80
N THR A 85 -17.18 -27.32 9.38
CA THR A 85 -16.07 -27.11 8.43
C THR A 85 -16.29 -27.89 7.13
N LEU A 86 -15.39 -27.76 6.14
CA LEU A 86 -15.46 -28.52 4.90
C LEU A 86 -15.23 -30.03 5.07
N VAL A 87 -14.75 -30.48 6.23
CA VAL A 87 -14.53 -31.90 6.53
C VAL A 87 -15.53 -32.45 7.56
N SER A 88 -16.47 -31.62 8.00
CA SER A 88 -17.55 -31.98 8.94
C SER A 88 -18.68 -32.73 8.24
N GLU A 89 -19.53 -33.43 9.01
CA GLU A 89 -20.73 -34.11 8.44
C GLU A 89 -21.72 -33.10 7.86
N ALA A 90 -22.01 -32.02 8.61
CA ALA A 90 -22.87 -30.92 8.18
C ALA A 90 -22.12 -29.91 7.27
N GLN A 91 -21.37 -30.41 6.28
CA GLN A 91 -20.53 -29.60 5.40
C GLN A 91 -21.34 -28.54 4.63
N GLU A 92 -22.59 -28.84 4.28
CA GLU A 92 -23.48 -27.98 3.52
C GLU A 92 -23.68 -26.60 4.16
N VAL A 93 -23.65 -26.51 5.50
CA VAL A 93 -23.73 -25.24 6.23
C VAL A 93 -22.48 -24.39 5.99
N ARG A 94 -21.29 -25.01 5.96
CA ARG A 94 -20.04 -24.30 5.62
C ARG A 94 -20.04 -23.87 4.16
N VAL A 95 -20.54 -24.71 3.25
CA VAL A 95 -20.66 -24.36 1.82
C VAL A 95 -21.61 -23.18 1.63
N ASP A 96 -22.77 -23.14 2.29
CA ASP A 96 -23.69 -21.98 2.22
C ASP A 96 -22.99 -20.69 2.71
N PHE A 97 -22.24 -20.76 3.81
CA PHE A 97 -21.47 -19.61 4.29
C PHE A 97 -20.42 -19.15 3.27
N LEU A 98 -19.65 -20.07 2.68
CA LEU A 98 -18.65 -19.70 1.67
C LEU A 98 -19.31 -19.11 0.42
N LEU A 99 -20.48 -19.59 0.00
CA LEU A 99 -21.26 -19.00 -1.08
C LEU A 99 -21.80 -17.60 -0.74
N ARG A 100 -22.14 -17.33 0.52
CA ARG A 100 -22.45 -15.96 1.00
C ARG A 100 -21.21 -15.07 0.92
N ALA A 101 -20.06 -15.56 1.38
CA ALA A 101 -18.80 -14.83 1.31
C ALA A 101 -18.42 -14.49 -0.14
N VAL A 102 -18.66 -15.40 -1.09
CA VAL A 102 -18.49 -15.16 -2.53
C VAL A 102 -19.37 -14.02 -3.03
N ARG A 103 -20.66 -13.99 -2.65
CA ARG A 103 -21.56 -12.88 -3.03
C ARG A 103 -21.11 -11.54 -2.45
N ILE A 104 -20.72 -11.53 -1.17
CA ILE A 104 -20.18 -10.34 -0.50
C ILE A 104 -18.90 -9.87 -1.19
N ALA A 105 -17.97 -10.79 -1.51
CA ALA A 105 -16.73 -10.47 -2.20
C ALA A 105 -16.97 -9.86 -3.57
N ALA A 106 -17.96 -10.34 -4.33
CA ALA A 106 -18.34 -9.76 -5.62
C ALA A 106 -18.85 -8.31 -5.46
N GLU A 107 -19.70 -8.05 -4.46
CA GLU A 107 -20.22 -6.70 -4.18
C GLU A 107 -19.16 -5.73 -3.65
N LEU A 108 -18.17 -6.24 -2.89
CA LEU A 108 -17.04 -5.46 -2.40
C LEU A 108 -15.90 -5.30 -3.43
N ASN A 109 -16.01 -5.92 -4.62
CA ASN A 109 -14.93 -6.02 -5.59
C ASN A 109 -13.62 -6.55 -4.97
N ALA A 110 -13.75 -7.57 -4.10
CA ALA A 110 -12.62 -8.17 -3.41
C ALA A 110 -11.80 -9.08 -4.34
N ASP A 111 -10.50 -9.15 -4.10
CA ASP A 111 -9.55 -9.94 -4.89
C ASP A 111 -9.84 -11.44 -4.83
N CYS A 112 -10.20 -11.93 -3.65
CA CYS A 112 -10.60 -13.31 -3.43
C CYS A 112 -11.41 -13.50 -2.15
N VAL A 113 -11.97 -14.70 -2.01
CA VAL A 113 -12.41 -15.27 -0.73
C VAL A 113 -11.37 -16.26 -0.26
N SER A 114 -10.80 -16.02 0.92
CA SER A 114 -9.89 -16.93 1.60
C SER A 114 -10.63 -17.84 2.58
N PHE A 115 -10.29 -19.13 2.57
CA PHE A 115 -10.88 -20.14 3.42
C PHE A 115 -9.94 -21.33 3.66
N TRP A 116 -10.24 -22.10 4.70
CA TRP A 116 -9.46 -23.27 5.12
C TRP A 116 -10.33 -24.54 5.18
N SER A 117 -9.68 -25.69 5.35
CA SER A 117 -10.31 -27.03 5.31
C SER A 117 -11.07 -27.41 6.59
N GLY A 118 -10.46 -27.13 7.74
CA GLY A 118 -10.95 -27.46 9.07
C GLY A 118 -10.27 -28.70 9.63
N ILE A 119 -10.48 -28.96 10.92
CA ILE A 119 -9.92 -30.13 11.59
C ILE A 119 -10.74 -31.36 11.24
N LYS A 120 -10.07 -32.43 10.78
CA LYS A 120 -10.71 -33.72 10.51
C LYS A 120 -11.29 -34.28 11.83
N PRO A 121 -12.59 -34.63 11.89
CA PRO A 121 -13.13 -35.36 13.02
C PRO A 121 -12.36 -36.67 13.27
N ALA A 122 -12.16 -37.04 14.53
CA ALA A 122 -11.31 -38.17 14.91
C ALA A 122 -11.85 -39.51 14.40
N ASP A 123 -13.18 -39.64 14.36
CA ASP A 123 -13.96 -40.79 13.94
C ASP A 123 -14.16 -40.91 12.43
N VAL A 124 -13.89 -39.84 11.67
CA VAL A 124 -14.05 -39.83 10.21
C VAL A 124 -12.77 -40.35 9.52
N PRO A 125 -12.84 -41.37 8.66
CA PRO A 125 -11.71 -41.84 7.85
C PRO A 125 -11.14 -40.74 6.94
N ALA A 126 -9.83 -40.76 6.67
CA ALA A 126 -9.17 -39.73 5.86
C ALA A 126 -9.74 -39.63 4.44
N ASP A 127 -10.06 -40.75 3.79
CA ASP A 127 -10.63 -40.76 2.45
C ASP A 127 -12.03 -40.13 2.41
N GLU A 128 -12.82 -40.32 3.46
CA GLU A 128 -14.13 -39.69 3.59
C GLU A 128 -14.01 -38.18 3.79
N ALA A 129 -13.11 -37.74 4.67
CA ALA A 129 -12.82 -36.31 4.85
C ALA A 129 -12.28 -35.67 3.55
N TRP A 130 -11.45 -36.38 2.79
CA TRP A 130 -10.96 -35.93 1.49
C TRP A 130 -12.07 -35.81 0.45
N ASN A 131 -12.99 -36.78 0.40
CA ASN A 131 -14.17 -36.71 -0.47
C ASN A 131 -15.06 -35.52 -0.12
N ARG A 132 -15.30 -35.26 1.17
CA ARG A 132 -16.02 -34.05 1.63
C ARG A 132 -15.28 -32.80 1.17
N MET A 133 -13.99 -32.67 1.47
CA MET A 133 -13.18 -31.51 1.06
C MET A 133 -13.31 -31.23 -0.44
N ARG A 134 -13.17 -32.26 -1.28
CA ARG A 134 -13.32 -32.16 -2.75
C ARG A 134 -14.72 -31.71 -3.16
N SER A 135 -15.78 -32.35 -2.66
CA SER A 135 -17.14 -32.03 -3.07
C SER A 135 -17.57 -30.63 -2.63
N GLY A 136 -17.17 -30.21 -1.43
CA GLY A 136 -17.49 -28.86 -0.94
C GLY A 136 -16.77 -27.76 -1.71
N VAL A 137 -15.46 -27.92 -1.96
CA VAL A 137 -14.72 -26.94 -2.77
C VAL A 137 -15.28 -26.88 -4.19
N ALA A 138 -15.64 -28.02 -4.80
CA ALA A 138 -16.29 -28.04 -6.11
C ALA A 138 -17.62 -27.27 -6.10
N ALA A 139 -18.46 -27.44 -5.07
CA ALA A 139 -19.73 -26.72 -4.95
C ALA A 139 -19.54 -25.20 -4.78
N VAL A 140 -18.54 -24.76 -4.01
CA VAL A 140 -18.24 -23.32 -3.86
C VAL A 140 -17.68 -22.75 -5.17
N LEU A 141 -16.83 -23.50 -5.89
CA LEU A 141 -16.31 -23.09 -7.21
C LEU A 141 -17.44 -22.91 -8.23
N GLU A 142 -18.40 -23.85 -8.30
CA GLU A 142 -19.57 -23.74 -9.17
C GLU A 142 -20.38 -22.47 -8.89
N GLY A 143 -20.52 -22.08 -7.62
CA GLY A 143 -21.20 -20.84 -7.24
C GLY A 143 -20.37 -19.57 -7.45
N ALA A 144 -19.04 -19.67 -7.46
CA ALA A 144 -18.12 -18.53 -7.66
C ALA A 144 -17.92 -18.18 -9.14
N GLU A 145 -17.99 -19.17 -10.03
CA GLU A 145 -17.73 -18.99 -11.47
C GLU A 145 -18.63 -17.94 -12.14
N PRO A 146 -19.96 -17.90 -11.93
CA PRO A 146 -20.82 -16.87 -12.52
C PRO A 146 -20.53 -15.44 -12.04
N LEU A 147 -19.90 -15.31 -10.87
CA LEU A 147 -19.54 -14.03 -10.26
C LEU A 147 -18.08 -13.64 -10.53
N GLY A 148 -17.29 -14.53 -11.14
CA GLY A 148 -15.87 -14.30 -11.41
C GLY A 148 -15.01 -14.15 -10.16
N VAL A 149 -15.46 -14.66 -9.00
CA VAL A 149 -14.76 -14.50 -7.72
C VAL A 149 -13.70 -15.58 -7.57
N THR A 150 -12.48 -15.16 -7.26
CA THR A 150 -11.36 -16.07 -6.99
C THR A 150 -11.45 -16.65 -5.57
N LEU A 151 -11.09 -17.91 -5.42
CA LEU A 151 -11.07 -18.66 -4.16
C LEU A 151 -9.64 -19.02 -3.79
N GLY A 152 -9.23 -18.69 -2.56
CA GLY A 152 -7.92 -19.04 -1.99
C GLY A 152 -8.06 -20.07 -0.89
N LEU A 153 -7.54 -21.29 -1.11
CA LEU A 153 -7.43 -22.27 -0.03
C LEU A 153 -6.16 -22.00 0.78
N GLU A 154 -6.34 -21.86 2.08
CA GLU A 154 -5.29 -21.72 3.07
C GLU A 154 -4.93 -23.08 3.68
N PRO A 155 -3.67 -23.55 3.54
CA PRO A 155 -3.13 -24.61 4.36
C PRO A 155 -2.86 -24.10 5.78
N GLU A 156 -3.43 -24.76 6.80
CA GLU A 156 -3.37 -24.28 8.19
C GLU A 156 -2.85 -25.38 9.15
N PRO A 157 -1.91 -25.06 10.07
CA PRO A 157 -1.38 -26.01 11.05
C PRO A 157 -2.46 -26.67 11.91
N GLY A 158 -2.48 -28.01 11.92
CA GLY A 158 -3.46 -28.81 12.65
C GLY A 158 -4.78 -29.03 11.91
N MET A 159 -4.98 -28.44 10.72
CA MET A 159 -6.12 -28.73 9.86
C MET A 159 -5.87 -29.90 8.92
N PHE A 160 -6.94 -30.35 8.24
CA PHE A 160 -6.86 -31.51 7.36
C PHE A 160 -6.01 -31.27 6.11
N VAL A 161 -6.11 -30.07 5.54
CA VAL A 161 -5.13 -29.50 4.61
C VAL A 161 -4.22 -28.59 5.41
N GLN A 162 -3.04 -29.09 5.72
CA GLN A 162 -2.02 -28.42 6.52
C GLN A 162 -0.87 -27.89 5.68
N HIS A 163 -0.51 -28.60 4.61
CA HIS A 163 0.63 -28.26 3.76
C HIS A 163 0.17 -27.75 2.39
N LEU A 164 0.94 -26.83 1.82
CA LEU A 164 0.86 -26.34 0.45
C LEU A 164 0.78 -27.50 -0.55
N THR A 165 1.53 -28.58 -0.33
CA THR A 165 1.48 -29.77 -1.19
C THR A 165 0.09 -30.40 -1.26
N GLN A 166 -0.66 -30.40 -0.16
CA GLN A 166 -2.02 -30.94 -0.11
C GLN A 166 -3.00 -30.01 -0.81
N ALA A 167 -2.86 -28.68 -0.68
CA ALA A 167 -3.67 -27.71 -1.41
C ALA A 167 -3.44 -27.80 -2.93
N LEU A 168 -2.18 -27.92 -3.36
CA LEU A 168 -1.83 -28.13 -4.77
C LEU A 168 -2.40 -29.44 -5.33
N ARG A 169 -2.32 -30.53 -4.56
CA ARG A 169 -2.94 -31.82 -4.91
C ARG A 169 -4.45 -31.68 -5.08
N LEU A 170 -5.15 -31.04 -4.14
CA LEU A 170 -6.59 -30.83 -4.23
C LEU A 170 -6.96 -30.06 -5.51
N ARG A 171 -6.22 -29.00 -5.81
CA ARG A 171 -6.42 -28.21 -7.03
C ARG A 171 -6.23 -29.07 -8.30
N GLU A 172 -5.22 -29.92 -8.34
CA GLU A 172 -4.98 -30.84 -9.46
C GLU A 172 -6.14 -31.85 -9.62
N GLU A 173 -6.58 -32.46 -8.52
CA GLU A 173 -7.70 -33.42 -8.51
C GLU A 173 -9.05 -32.79 -8.91
N LEU A 174 -9.21 -31.48 -8.74
CA LEU A 174 -10.36 -30.70 -9.19
C LEU A 174 -10.22 -30.20 -10.65
N GLY A 175 -9.16 -30.58 -11.36
CA GLY A 175 -8.96 -30.21 -12.77
C GLY A 175 -8.29 -28.85 -12.98
N SER A 176 -7.59 -28.32 -11.97
CA SER A 176 -6.86 -27.05 -12.05
C SER A 176 -7.70 -25.82 -12.48
N PRO A 177 -8.84 -25.55 -11.82
CA PRO A 177 -9.68 -24.40 -12.15
C PRO A 177 -8.91 -23.07 -12.05
N SER A 178 -9.24 -22.11 -12.92
CA SER A 178 -8.56 -20.81 -13.01
C SER A 178 -8.85 -19.91 -11.80
N LEU A 179 -10.06 -19.98 -11.26
CA LEU A 179 -10.50 -19.22 -10.08
C LEU A 179 -10.05 -19.86 -8.75
N PHE A 180 -9.29 -20.96 -8.77
CA PHE A 180 -8.84 -21.62 -7.55
C PHE A 180 -7.33 -21.49 -7.38
N GLY A 181 -6.93 -20.74 -6.35
CA GLY A 181 -5.56 -20.51 -5.96
C GLY A 181 -5.31 -20.81 -4.49
N VAL A 182 -4.20 -20.27 -3.99
CA VAL A 182 -3.72 -20.48 -2.62
C VAL A 182 -3.72 -19.15 -1.88
N THR A 183 -4.30 -19.17 -0.68
CA THR A 183 -3.93 -18.21 0.35
C THR A 183 -2.75 -18.78 1.09
N LEU A 184 -1.61 -18.09 1.06
CA LEU A 184 -0.41 -18.56 1.74
C LEU A 184 -0.17 -17.70 2.98
N ASP A 185 -0.39 -18.28 4.14
CA ASP A 185 0.11 -17.73 5.40
C ASP A 185 1.60 -18.12 5.55
N VAL A 186 2.45 -17.11 5.73
CA VAL A 186 3.91 -17.31 5.77
C VAL A 186 4.38 -17.77 7.15
N GLY A 187 3.68 -17.43 8.23
CA GLY A 187 3.92 -17.98 9.56
C GLY A 187 3.58 -19.47 9.63
N HIS A 188 2.50 -19.90 8.98
CA HIS A 188 2.16 -21.32 8.80
C HIS A 188 3.26 -22.09 8.08
N CYS A 189 3.93 -21.47 7.09
CA CYS A 189 5.10 -22.08 6.47
C CYS A 189 6.21 -22.34 7.49
N VAL A 190 6.52 -21.36 8.36
CA VAL A 190 7.52 -21.54 9.43
C VAL A 190 7.10 -22.61 10.42
N ALA A 191 5.81 -22.67 10.78
CA ALA A 191 5.30 -23.58 11.79
C ALA A 191 5.34 -25.05 11.35
N VAL A 192 4.98 -25.37 10.10
CA VAL A 192 4.77 -26.77 9.67
C VAL A 192 5.40 -27.16 8.35
N GLU A 193 5.78 -26.23 7.47
CA GLU A 193 6.35 -26.63 6.18
C GLU A 193 7.79 -27.12 6.32
N PRO A 194 8.22 -28.08 5.49
CA PRO A 194 9.62 -28.54 5.48
C PRO A 194 10.56 -27.51 4.86
N ASP A 195 10.01 -26.57 4.08
CA ASP A 195 10.72 -25.53 3.36
C ASP A 195 10.45 -24.15 4.01
N ASP A 196 11.37 -23.20 3.85
CA ASP A 196 11.15 -21.82 4.31
C ASP A 196 10.00 -21.12 3.56
N ALA A 197 9.44 -20.06 4.18
CA ALA A 197 8.33 -19.30 3.62
C ALA A 197 8.64 -18.73 2.21
N ALA A 198 9.87 -18.25 1.99
CA ALA A 198 10.29 -17.73 0.69
C ALA A 198 10.26 -18.81 -0.42
N THR A 199 10.58 -20.06 -0.07
CA THR A 199 10.52 -21.22 -0.96
C THR A 199 9.08 -21.63 -1.21
N CYS A 200 8.22 -21.63 -0.19
CA CYS A 200 6.78 -21.84 -0.36
C CYS A 200 6.16 -20.78 -1.28
N VAL A 201 6.52 -19.50 -1.13
CA VAL A 201 6.10 -18.41 -2.03
C VAL A 201 6.51 -18.70 -3.48
N ARG A 202 7.78 -19.06 -3.72
CA ARG A 202 8.27 -19.41 -5.07
C ARG A 202 7.54 -20.61 -5.66
N ARG A 203 7.20 -21.60 -4.83
CA ARG A 203 6.50 -22.82 -5.23
C ARG A 203 5.03 -22.56 -5.58
N ALA A 204 4.34 -21.75 -4.80
CA ALA A 204 2.98 -21.33 -5.10
C ALA A 204 2.94 -20.41 -6.33
N GLY A 205 3.90 -19.48 -6.44
CA GLY A 205 4.12 -18.64 -7.62
C GLY A 205 2.84 -17.94 -8.10
N GLY A 206 2.50 -18.13 -9.37
CA GLY A 206 1.29 -17.54 -9.97
C GLY A 206 -0.05 -18.08 -9.44
N LEU A 207 -0.04 -19.04 -8.52
CA LEU A 207 -1.24 -19.54 -7.84
C LEU A 207 -1.59 -18.75 -6.57
N LEU A 208 -0.71 -17.86 -6.12
CA LEU A 208 -0.97 -17.00 -4.96
C LEU A 208 -2.10 -16.02 -5.29
N VAL A 209 -3.15 -16.04 -4.48
CA VAL A 209 -4.27 -15.10 -4.60
C VAL A 209 -4.36 -14.16 -3.39
N ASN A 210 -3.93 -14.63 -2.21
CA ASN A 210 -3.77 -13.84 -0.99
C ASN A 210 -2.53 -14.31 -0.23
N VAL A 211 -1.91 -13.42 0.54
CA VAL A 211 -0.82 -13.75 1.45
C VAL A 211 -1.13 -13.18 2.83
N GLN A 212 -1.05 -14.01 3.86
CA GLN A 212 -1.15 -13.59 5.25
C GLN A 212 0.27 -13.47 5.83
N LEU A 213 0.52 -12.37 6.53
CA LEU A 213 1.83 -11.98 7.03
C LEU A 213 1.81 -11.89 8.56
N ASP A 214 2.58 -12.76 9.18
CA ASP A 214 2.78 -12.82 10.61
C ASP A 214 4.09 -13.55 10.90
N ASP A 215 4.46 -13.67 12.16
CA ASP A 215 5.63 -14.45 12.56
C ASP A 215 5.20 -15.66 13.38
N MET A 216 5.97 -16.75 13.32
CA MET A 216 5.71 -17.97 14.08
C MET A 216 7.01 -18.68 14.44
N LEU A 217 6.93 -19.61 15.39
CA LEU A 217 8.02 -20.51 15.76
C LEU A 217 7.81 -21.91 15.14
N PRO A 218 8.88 -22.64 14.77
CA PRO A 218 8.76 -24.00 14.24
C PRO A 218 8.00 -24.94 15.19
N GLY A 219 7.00 -25.63 14.64
CA GLY A 219 6.15 -26.57 15.39
C GLY A 219 5.10 -25.92 16.30
N VAL A 220 4.98 -24.60 16.32
CA VAL A 220 4.02 -23.86 17.16
C VAL A 220 3.08 -23.04 16.28
N HIS A 221 1.78 -23.33 16.37
CA HIS A 221 0.74 -22.54 15.70
C HIS A 221 0.30 -21.38 16.62
N GLU A 222 1.08 -20.30 16.60
CA GLU A 222 0.82 -19.06 17.31
C GLU A 222 1.27 -17.88 16.45
N HIS A 223 0.31 -17.03 16.02
CA HIS A 223 0.59 -15.81 15.27
C HIS A 223 1.25 -14.77 16.20
N LEU A 224 2.48 -14.37 15.88
CA LEU A 224 3.31 -13.42 16.62
C LEU A 224 3.60 -12.16 15.81
N GLU A 225 3.92 -11.05 16.49
CA GLU A 225 4.43 -9.85 15.82
C GLU A 225 5.77 -10.14 15.13
N PHE A 226 6.09 -9.41 14.05
CA PHE A 226 7.35 -9.59 13.32
C PHE A 226 8.57 -9.38 14.22
N GLY A 227 9.49 -10.35 14.19
CA GLY A 227 10.71 -10.36 15.00
C GLY A 227 10.56 -11.11 16.33
N GLU A 228 9.39 -11.65 16.63
CA GLU A 228 9.15 -12.51 17.78
C GLU A 228 9.16 -14.01 17.43
N GLY A 229 9.17 -14.35 16.13
CA GLY A 229 9.33 -15.72 15.63
C GLY A 229 10.59 -15.89 14.76
N ASP A 230 10.55 -16.91 13.89
CA ASP A 230 11.68 -17.33 13.05
C ASP A 230 11.47 -17.02 11.55
N LEU A 231 10.44 -16.23 11.19
CA LEU A 231 10.22 -15.82 9.80
C LEU A 231 11.37 -14.93 9.28
N ASP A 232 11.99 -15.33 8.18
CA ASP A 232 12.79 -14.40 7.36
C ASP A 232 11.85 -13.50 6.54
N LEU A 233 11.39 -12.42 7.17
CA LEU A 233 10.45 -11.47 6.58
C LEU A 233 11.05 -10.84 5.31
N GLY A 234 12.33 -10.48 5.31
CA GLY A 234 13.00 -9.86 4.16
C GLY A 234 13.06 -10.79 2.95
N ALA A 235 13.50 -12.03 3.14
CA ALA A 235 13.55 -13.02 2.06
C ALA A 235 12.15 -13.38 1.53
N THR A 236 11.14 -13.41 2.41
CA THR A 236 9.74 -13.68 2.06
C THR A 236 9.18 -12.58 1.17
N LEU A 237 9.34 -11.32 1.56
CA LEU A 237 8.90 -10.16 0.78
C LEU A 237 9.65 -10.05 -0.56
N ALA A 238 10.95 -10.37 -0.58
CA ALA A 238 11.73 -10.46 -1.80
C ALA A 238 11.24 -11.59 -2.73
N ALA A 239 10.81 -12.73 -2.18
CA ALA A 239 10.24 -13.81 -2.96
C ALA A 239 8.90 -13.41 -3.60
N LEU A 240 8.04 -12.68 -2.89
CA LEU A 240 6.78 -12.14 -3.43
C LEU A 240 7.05 -11.21 -4.62
N ALA A 241 8.02 -10.31 -4.49
CA ALA A 241 8.44 -9.45 -5.58
C ALA A 241 9.01 -10.26 -6.76
N ALA A 242 9.84 -11.28 -6.50
CA ALA A 242 10.47 -12.10 -7.53
C ALA A 242 9.46 -12.94 -8.35
N VAL A 243 8.35 -13.38 -7.73
CA VAL A 243 7.26 -14.05 -8.45
C VAL A 243 6.27 -13.09 -9.10
N ASN A 244 6.54 -11.77 -9.06
CA ASN A 244 5.65 -10.71 -9.53
C ASN A 244 4.26 -10.78 -8.90
N TYR A 245 4.19 -11.08 -7.59
CA TYR A 245 2.92 -11.02 -6.89
C TYR A 245 2.37 -9.59 -6.90
N VAL A 246 1.08 -9.45 -7.22
CA VAL A 246 0.38 -8.16 -7.33
C VAL A 246 -0.90 -8.08 -6.49
N GLY A 247 -1.19 -9.11 -5.69
CA GLY A 247 -2.37 -9.16 -4.84
C GLY A 247 -2.17 -8.50 -3.48
N VAL A 248 -2.92 -8.94 -2.48
CA VAL A 248 -2.88 -8.47 -1.11
C VAL A 248 -1.94 -9.34 -0.26
N ALA A 249 -1.02 -8.69 0.45
CA ALA A 249 -0.23 -9.29 1.52
C ALA A 249 -0.61 -8.58 2.83
N ALA A 250 -1.47 -9.20 3.62
CA ALA A 250 -2.08 -8.58 4.80
C ALA A 250 -1.56 -9.17 6.10
N VAL A 251 -1.32 -8.32 7.11
CA VAL A 251 -0.89 -8.76 8.43
C VAL A 251 -2.00 -9.52 9.15
N GLU A 252 -1.73 -10.72 9.67
CA GLU A 252 -2.72 -11.54 10.38
C GLU A 252 -2.37 -11.74 11.85
N LEU A 253 -3.07 -11.03 12.76
CA LEU A 253 -2.78 -11.07 14.19
C LEU A 253 -4.06 -11.17 15.05
N PRO A 254 -4.82 -12.29 14.95
CA PRO A 254 -6.16 -12.43 15.52
C PRO A 254 -6.22 -12.42 17.07
N ARG A 255 -5.09 -12.36 17.77
CA ARG A 255 -4.99 -12.32 19.25
C ARG A 255 -4.55 -10.95 19.79
N HIS A 256 -4.27 -10.00 18.91
CA HIS A 256 -3.64 -8.73 19.27
C HIS A 256 -4.62 -7.55 19.36
N SER A 257 -5.94 -7.82 19.31
CA SER A 257 -6.94 -6.75 19.24
C SER A 257 -7.02 -5.83 20.45
N HIS A 258 -6.49 -6.25 21.59
CA HIS A 258 -6.38 -5.42 22.78
C HIS A 258 -5.41 -4.22 22.60
N ALA A 259 -4.48 -4.29 21.64
CA ALA A 259 -3.48 -3.26 21.35
C ALA A 259 -3.40 -2.92 19.84
N ALA A 260 -4.50 -3.14 19.10
CA ALA A 260 -4.51 -3.16 17.64
C ALA A 260 -3.82 -1.96 16.95
N PRO A 261 -4.07 -0.68 17.33
CA PRO A 261 -3.44 0.45 16.66
C PRO A 261 -1.92 0.48 16.82
N ASP A 262 -1.40 0.05 17.98
CA ASP A 262 0.03 0.02 18.25
C ASP A 262 0.74 -1.13 17.53
N VAL A 263 0.09 -2.30 17.51
CA VAL A 263 0.56 -3.49 16.81
C VAL A 263 0.58 -3.24 15.30
N ALA A 264 -0.49 -2.65 14.74
CA ALA A 264 -0.56 -2.33 13.32
C ALA A 264 0.53 -1.32 12.90
N ARG A 265 0.85 -0.34 13.75
CA ARG A 265 1.94 0.62 13.51
C ARG A 265 3.31 -0.07 13.47
N ARG A 266 3.62 -0.90 14.47
CA ARG A 266 4.88 -1.66 14.48
C ARG A 266 4.97 -2.61 13.29
N ALA A 267 3.87 -3.25 12.92
CA ALA A 267 3.81 -4.14 11.77
C ALA A 267 4.14 -3.40 10.46
N VAL A 268 3.54 -2.23 10.21
CA VAL A 268 3.85 -1.47 8.98
C VAL A 268 5.29 -0.93 8.98
N GLU A 269 5.84 -0.56 10.14
CA GLU A 269 7.25 -0.17 10.29
C GLU A 269 8.20 -1.33 9.96
N ALA A 270 7.93 -2.52 10.50
CA ALA A 270 8.70 -3.73 10.23
C ALA A 270 8.63 -4.12 8.75
N LEU A 271 7.43 -4.08 8.14
CA LEU A 271 7.25 -4.34 6.72
C LEU A 271 8.05 -3.34 5.87
N LYS A 272 7.96 -2.04 6.16
CA LYS A 272 8.73 -1.01 5.45
C LYS A 272 10.24 -1.20 5.58
N ALA A 273 10.73 -1.63 6.75
CA ALA A 273 12.14 -1.91 6.99
C ALA A 273 12.63 -3.19 6.29
N ALA A 274 11.77 -4.22 6.18
CA ALA A 274 12.10 -5.51 5.58
C ALA A 274 11.83 -5.58 4.07
N MET A 275 11.08 -4.63 3.51
CA MET A 275 10.88 -4.52 2.07
C MET A 275 12.24 -4.55 1.37
N PRO A 276 12.43 -5.39 0.34
CA PRO A 276 13.62 -5.29 -0.49
C PRO A 276 13.68 -3.85 -1.01
N ASP A 277 14.87 -3.26 -1.01
CA ASP A 277 15.13 -2.05 -1.82
C ASP A 277 14.45 -2.30 -3.16
N GLU A 278 13.49 -1.44 -3.56
CA GLU A 278 12.76 -1.62 -4.81
C GLU A 278 13.75 -2.07 -5.88
N PRO A 279 13.44 -3.08 -6.74
CA PRO A 279 14.27 -3.34 -7.89
C PRO A 279 14.32 -2.02 -8.64
N ALA A 280 15.44 -1.31 -8.46
CA ALA A 280 15.54 0.05 -8.88
C ALA A 280 15.25 0.00 -10.38
N LYS A 281 14.30 0.83 -10.87
CA LYS A 281 14.21 1.14 -12.30
C LYS A 281 15.64 1.14 -12.82
N PRO A 282 16.00 0.29 -13.80
CA PRO A 282 17.40 -0.03 -14.10
C PRO A 282 18.21 1.26 -14.04
N ARG A 283 18.98 1.42 -12.94
CA ARG A 283 19.56 2.74 -12.62
C ARG A 283 20.44 3.09 -13.80
N HIS A 284 20.20 4.27 -14.38
CA HIS A 284 20.97 4.70 -15.52
C HIS A 284 22.47 4.52 -15.18
N PRO A 285 23.27 3.73 -15.94
CA PRO A 285 24.60 3.31 -15.50
C PRO A 285 25.49 4.48 -15.07
N TRP A 286 25.40 5.58 -15.81
CA TRP A 286 26.11 6.82 -15.47
C TRP A 286 25.68 7.44 -14.13
N LEU A 287 24.39 7.38 -13.77
CA LEU A 287 23.90 7.92 -12.50
C LEU A 287 24.43 7.09 -11.33
N ALA A 288 24.47 5.77 -11.46
CA ALA A 288 25.06 4.89 -10.46
C ALA A 288 26.56 5.20 -10.25
N ASP A 289 27.31 5.43 -11.33
CA ASP A 289 28.70 5.88 -11.26
C ASP A 289 28.84 7.27 -10.62
N ALA A 290 27.96 8.21 -10.96
CA ALA A 290 27.95 9.55 -10.42
C ALA A 290 27.67 9.55 -8.90
N GLN A 291 26.70 8.77 -8.41
CA GLN A 291 26.44 8.59 -6.99
C GLN A 291 27.65 8.00 -6.25
N ARG A 292 28.31 6.98 -6.83
CA ARG A 292 29.55 6.42 -6.28
C ARG A 292 30.67 7.47 -6.22
N ALA A 293 30.79 8.31 -7.23
CA ALA A 293 31.79 9.39 -7.26
C ALA A 293 31.51 10.43 -6.17
N VAL A 294 30.26 10.89 -6.01
CA VAL A 294 29.87 11.84 -4.95
C VAL A 294 30.11 11.25 -3.56
N ARG A 295 29.82 9.96 -3.34
CA ARG A 295 30.10 9.29 -2.06
C ARG A 295 31.59 9.17 -1.73
N ARG A 296 32.46 9.18 -2.74
CA ARG A 296 33.92 9.14 -2.56
C ARG A 296 34.52 10.53 -2.38
N ASP A 297 33.98 11.50 -3.11
CA ASP A 297 34.44 12.88 -3.11
C ASP A 297 33.22 13.81 -3.35
N PRO A 298 32.61 14.35 -2.28
CA PRO A 298 31.45 15.23 -2.40
C PRO A 298 31.66 16.42 -3.34
N ALA A 299 32.90 16.93 -3.47
CA ALA A 299 33.21 18.10 -4.29
C ALA A 299 32.98 17.86 -5.80
N VAL A 300 32.90 16.59 -6.25
CA VAL A 300 32.61 16.30 -7.66
C VAL A 300 31.16 16.61 -8.06
N VAL A 301 30.26 16.83 -7.09
CA VAL A 301 28.84 17.13 -7.34
C VAL A 301 28.67 18.37 -8.20
N GLY A 302 29.46 19.44 -7.98
CA GLY A 302 29.40 20.67 -8.75
C GLY A 302 29.66 20.48 -10.25
N ARG A 303 30.39 19.42 -10.65
CA ARG A 303 30.60 19.04 -12.05
C ARG A 303 29.55 18.05 -12.56
N LEU A 304 29.10 17.12 -11.71
CA LEU A 304 28.19 16.05 -12.10
C LEU A 304 26.74 16.53 -12.21
N PHE A 305 26.30 17.41 -11.31
CA PHE A 305 24.94 17.90 -11.23
C PHE A 305 24.49 18.64 -12.53
N PRO A 306 25.33 19.50 -13.16
CA PRO A 306 25.01 20.09 -14.47
C PRO A 306 25.06 19.10 -15.64
N ALA A 307 25.77 17.97 -15.48
CA ALA A 307 25.91 16.96 -16.52
C ALA A 307 24.71 16.02 -16.62
N VAL A 308 23.85 15.96 -15.59
CA VAL A 308 22.75 15.00 -15.46
C VAL A 308 21.87 14.97 -16.72
N GLY A 309 21.30 16.09 -17.13
CA GLY A 309 20.37 16.12 -18.27
C GLY A 309 20.97 15.65 -19.59
N ARG A 310 22.29 15.82 -19.80
CA ARG A 310 22.99 15.30 -20.99
C ARG A 310 23.25 13.80 -20.92
N ARG A 311 23.28 13.24 -19.72
CA ARG A 311 23.69 11.87 -19.45
C ARG A 311 22.52 10.92 -19.29
N VAL A 312 21.47 11.34 -18.58
CA VAL A 312 20.28 10.51 -18.29
C VAL A 312 19.08 10.86 -19.18
N GLY A 313 19.17 11.95 -19.95
CA GLY A 313 18.07 12.47 -20.76
C GLY A 313 17.16 13.43 -19.97
N ARG A 314 16.25 14.11 -20.70
CA ARG A 314 15.32 15.12 -20.15
C ARG A 314 13.86 14.74 -20.38
N GLY A 315 13.58 13.45 -20.53
CA GLY A 315 12.23 12.95 -20.76
C GLY A 315 11.31 13.27 -19.59
N LEU A 316 10.04 13.55 -19.86
CA LEU A 316 9.02 13.73 -18.83
C LEU A 316 8.66 12.37 -18.24
N ASN A 317 8.38 12.35 -16.93
CA ASN A 317 8.05 11.09 -16.25
C ASN A 317 6.66 10.55 -16.61
N ARG A 318 5.79 11.42 -17.14
CA ARG A 318 4.38 11.15 -17.43
C ARG A 318 3.95 11.87 -18.72
N PRO A 319 3.37 11.17 -19.72
CA PRO A 319 2.90 11.80 -20.96
C PRO A 319 1.76 12.80 -20.77
N ASP A 320 0.94 12.58 -19.73
CA ASP A 320 -0.19 13.39 -19.30
C ASP A 320 0.22 14.64 -18.50
N ASP A 321 1.52 14.82 -18.21
CA ASP A 321 2.10 16.03 -17.61
C ASP A 321 3.13 16.66 -18.56
N PRO A 322 2.68 17.35 -19.63
CA PRO A 322 3.52 17.79 -20.75
C PRO A 322 4.55 18.88 -20.37
N GLN A 323 4.46 19.44 -19.16
CA GLN A 323 5.41 20.41 -18.62
C GLN A 323 6.19 19.89 -17.41
N GLY A 324 5.89 18.67 -16.93
CA GLY A 324 6.52 18.09 -15.75
C GLY A 324 6.22 18.87 -14.47
N LEU A 325 5.04 19.49 -14.36
CA LEU A 325 4.68 20.31 -13.20
C LEU A 325 4.40 19.44 -11.98
N VAL A 326 3.70 18.32 -12.17
CA VAL A 326 3.34 17.41 -11.08
C VAL A 326 4.45 16.37 -10.90
N HIS A 327 4.81 15.68 -11.97
CA HIS A 327 5.66 14.49 -11.91
C HIS A 327 7.13 14.73 -12.31
N GLY A 328 7.45 15.91 -12.83
CA GLY A 328 8.83 16.27 -13.20
C GLY A 328 9.39 15.48 -14.38
N SER A 329 10.70 15.61 -14.57
CA SER A 329 11.46 14.91 -15.61
C SER A 329 12.45 13.89 -15.03
N VAL A 330 13.00 13.05 -15.91
CA VAL A 330 14.02 12.04 -15.55
C VAL A 330 15.27 12.69 -14.96
N ASP A 331 15.69 13.86 -15.48
CA ASP A 331 16.85 14.59 -14.94
C ASP A 331 16.57 15.30 -13.62
N ASP A 332 15.30 15.61 -13.31
CA ASP A 332 14.94 16.11 -11.98
C ASP A 332 15.14 15.00 -10.93
N ALA A 333 14.63 13.80 -11.20
CA ALA A 333 14.76 12.64 -10.31
C ALA A 333 16.23 12.27 -10.11
N ALA A 334 17.03 12.25 -11.18
CA ALA A 334 18.46 11.94 -11.09
C ALA A 334 19.26 13.00 -10.31
N ARG A 335 18.88 14.29 -10.39
CA ARG A 335 19.47 15.35 -9.56
C ARG A 335 19.11 15.21 -8.09
N ALA A 336 17.84 14.90 -7.80
CA ALA A 336 17.40 14.59 -6.44
C ALA A 336 18.20 13.42 -5.83
N GLU A 337 18.42 12.36 -6.60
CA GLU A 337 19.26 11.23 -6.21
C GLU A 337 20.72 11.60 -5.91
N LEU A 338 21.31 12.54 -6.65
CA LEU A 338 22.65 13.05 -6.35
C LEU A 338 22.67 13.90 -5.07
N LEU A 339 21.63 14.70 -4.82
CA LEU A 339 21.49 15.46 -3.58
C LEU A 339 21.31 14.54 -2.36
N GLY A 340 20.52 13.47 -2.49
CA GLY A 340 20.41 12.45 -1.44
C GLY A 340 21.75 11.78 -1.14
N ALA A 341 22.53 11.43 -2.17
CA ALA A 341 23.88 10.89 -1.99
C ALA A 341 24.83 11.91 -1.33
N LEU A 342 24.75 13.18 -1.72
CA LEU A 342 25.55 14.26 -1.14
C LEU A 342 25.24 14.46 0.35
N ALA A 343 23.94 14.45 0.70
CA ALA A 343 23.49 14.59 2.09
C ALA A 343 24.12 13.51 2.98
N THR A 344 24.25 12.27 2.52
CA THR A 344 24.87 11.20 3.33
C THR A 344 26.36 11.42 3.66
N MET A 345 27.03 12.35 2.97
CA MET A 345 28.47 12.56 3.11
C MET A 345 28.86 13.86 3.81
N LEU A 346 28.04 14.90 3.70
CA LEU A 346 28.32 16.22 4.25
C LEU A 346 27.66 16.39 5.62
N ASP A 347 28.26 17.21 6.48
CA ASP A 347 27.57 17.79 7.63
C ASP A 347 26.54 18.86 7.18
N ASP A 348 25.73 19.33 8.11
CA ASP A 348 24.58 20.18 7.82
C ASP A 348 24.97 21.56 7.27
N ASP A 349 26.09 22.13 7.74
CA ASP A 349 26.62 23.42 7.27
C ASP A 349 27.18 23.30 5.85
N ALA A 350 27.99 22.28 5.59
CA ALA A 350 28.55 22.02 4.26
C ALA A 350 27.46 21.66 3.26
N LEU A 351 26.47 20.86 3.66
CA LEU A 351 25.33 20.51 2.82
C LEU A 351 24.50 21.74 2.46
N SER A 352 24.25 22.62 3.44
CA SER A 352 23.54 23.88 3.21
C SER A 352 24.28 24.79 2.23
N ALA A 353 25.60 24.93 2.38
CA ALA A 353 26.42 25.72 1.47
C ALA A 353 26.41 25.16 0.04
N GLU A 354 26.57 23.85 -0.12
CA GLU A 354 26.59 23.19 -1.43
C GLU A 354 25.22 23.24 -2.10
N LEU A 355 24.13 23.05 -1.35
CA LEU A 355 22.75 23.18 -1.85
C LEU A 355 22.48 24.59 -2.40
N LEU A 356 22.88 25.63 -1.66
CA LEU A 356 22.76 27.01 -2.10
C LEU A 356 23.63 27.29 -3.32
N ALA A 357 24.85 26.73 -3.40
CA ALA A 357 25.71 26.89 -4.55
C ALA A 357 25.10 26.26 -5.82
N LEU A 358 24.61 25.02 -5.72
CA LEU A 358 23.94 24.31 -6.82
C LEU A 358 22.70 25.06 -7.31
N TYR A 359 21.91 25.64 -6.40
CA TYR A 359 20.73 26.42 -6.77
C TYR A 359 21.07 27.79 -7.38
N ARG A 360 21.95 28.57 -6.73
CA ARG A 360 22.26 29.95 -7.15
C ARG A 360 22.97 30.01 -8.49
N HIS A 361 23.85 29.05 -8.75
CA HIS A 361 24.64 28.99 -9.99
C HIS A 361 24.04 28.09 -11.07
N GLY A 362 22.94 27.39 -10.76
CA GLY A 362 22.30 26.48 -11.69
C GLY A 362 21.38 27.15 -12.71
N ASP A 363 21.19 26.51 -13.86
CA ASP A 363 20.11 26.83 -14.80
C ASP A 363 18.72 26.45 -14.25
N ASP A 364 17.64 26.79 -14.96
CA ASP A 364 16.28 26.51 -14.48
C ASP A 364 15.99 25.00 -14.28
N ALA A 365 16.65 24.11 -15.04
CA ALA A 365 16.49 22.67 -14.86
C ALA A 365 17.27 22.17 -13.63
N GLU A 366 18.45 22.74 -13.39
CA GLU A 366 19.27 22.46 -12.20
C GLU A 366 18.57 22.95 -10.93
N LYS A 367 18.05 24.18 -10.93
CA LYS A 367 17.23 24.74 -9.84
C LYS A 367 16.01 23.88 -9.55
N ARG A 368 15.29 23.44 -10.59
CA ARG A 368 14.15 22.52 -10.44
C ARG A 368 14.56 21.20 -9.80
N GLY A 369 15.71 20.65 -10.21
CA GLY A 369 16.29 19.45 -9.60
C GLY A 369 16.64 19.64 -8.12
N VAL A 370 17.14 20.82 -7.73
CA VAL A 370 17.38 21.15 -6.31
C VAL A 370 16.08 21.17 -5.54
N LEU A 371 15.07 21.91 -6.01
CA LEU A 371 13.77 22.03 -5.35
C LEU A 371 13.09 20.66 -5.15
N ARG A 372 13.10 19.81 -6.18
CA ARG A 372 12.53 18.45 -6.10
C ARG A 372 13.35 17.50 -5.22
N GLY A 373 14.64 17.79 -5.01
CA GLY A 373 15.52 17.02 -4.13
C GLY A 373 15.44 17.39 -2.65
N LEU A 374 14.80 18.50 -2.28
CA LEU A 374 14.78 19.01 -0.90
C LEU A 374 14.18 18.02 0.11
N ALA A 375 13.18 17.23 -0.30
CA ALA A 375 12.56 16.24 0.57
C ALA A 375 13.54 15.12 1.01
N LEU A 376 14.59 14.85 0.22
CA LEU A 376 15.64 13.88 0.56
C LEU A 376 16.69 14.46 1.51
N VAL A 377 16.77 15.79 1.60
CA VAL A 377 17.65 16.51 2.53
C VAL A 377 16.95 16.74 3.87
N GLY A 378 15.65 17.06 3.84
CA GLY A 378 14.82 17.24 5.03
C GLY A 378 15.33 18.33 5.97
N ASP A 379 15.23 18.09 7.27
CA ASP A 379 15.60 19.04 8.33
C ASP A 379 17.06 19.50 8.28
N ARG A 380 17.96 18.70 7.68
CA ARG A 380 19.42 18.89 7.70
C ARG A 380 19.91 20.17 7.02
N ALA A 381 19.14 20.71 6.08
CA ALA A 381 19.45 21.98 5.41
C ALA A 381 18.21 22.88 5.38
N SER A 382 17.37 22.83 6.41
CA SER A 382 16.03 23.44 6.38
C SER A 382 16.07 24.97 6.17
N ALA A 383 17.06 25.69 6.72
CA ALA A 383 17.23 27.12 6.47
C ALA A 383 17.58 27.43 5.00
N ALA A 384 18.52 26.68 4.41
CA ALA A 384 18.90 26.81 3.00
C ALA A 384 17.77 26.39 2.06
N GLY A 385 17.05 25.30 2.40
CA GLY A 385 15.86 24.85 1.69
C GLY A 385 14.76 25.90 1.66
N LEU A 386 14.49 26.55 2.79
CA LEU A 386 13.53 27.66 2.86
C LEU A 386 13.97 28.86 2.02
N GLU A 387 15.27 29.16 1.96
CA GLU A 387 15.78 30.23 1.10
C GLU A 387 15.48 29.96 -0.38
N VAL A 388 15.82 28.76 -0.87
CA VAL A 388 15.61 28.41 -2.29
C VAL A 388 14.14 28.27 -2.65
N VAL A 389 13.29 27.75 -1.74
CA VAL A 389 11.84 27.70 -1.94
C VAL A 389 11.26 29.10 -2.05
N ARG A 390 11.63 30.01 -1.15
CA ARG A 390 11.14 31.40 -1.17
C ARG A 390 11.63 32.16 -2.40
N ASP A 391 12.83 31.88 -2.89
CA ASP A 391 13.33 32.44 -4.16
C ASP A 391 12.52 31.92 -5.36
N ALA A 392 12.32 30.60 -5.44
CA ALA A 392 11.53 29.98 -6.51
C ALA A 392 10.07 30.49 -6.52
N LEU A 393 9.47 30.70 -5.34
CA LEU A 393 8.14 31.29 -5.24
C LEU A 393 8.08 32.78 -5.64
N ARG A 394 9.21 33.45 -5.92
CA ARG A 394 9.24 34.81 -6.48
C ARG A 394 9.37 34.84 -7.99
N THR A 395 9.76 33.75 -8.65
CA THR A 395 9.84 33.68 -10.12
C THR A 395 8.48 33.48 -10.80
N ASN A 396 8.39 33.76 -12.10
CA ASN A 396 7.21 33.45 -12.92
C ASN A 396 7.37 32.14 -13.74
N ASP A 397 8.49 31.41 -13.57
CA ASP A 397 8.62 30.08 -14.17
C ASP A 397 7.73 29.08 -13.43
N VAL A 398 6.65 28.66 -14.09
CA VAL A 398 5.66 27.71 -13.55
C VAL A 398 6.28 26.38 -13.11
N ARG A 399 7.38 25.96 -13.74
CA ARG A 399 8.08 24.70 -13.40
C ARG A 399 8.83 24.81 -12.08
N LEU A 400 9.41 25.98 -11.80
CA LEU A 400 10.07 26.26 -10.51
C LEU A 400 9.05 26.48 -9.41
N VAL A 401 7.96 27.20 -9.69
CA VAL A 401 6.86 27.38 -8.73
C VAL A 401 6.25 26.03 -8.34
N ALA A 402 5.98 25.16 -9.31
CA ALA A 402 5.47 23.82 -9.05
C ALA A 402 6.44 22.97 -8.20
N ALA A 403 7.73 22.96 -8.56
CA ALA A 403 8.74 22.23 -7.79
C ALA A 403 8.94 22.78 -6.37
N ALA A 404 8.78 24.09 -6.18
CA ALA A 404 8.94 24.74 -4.89
C ALA A 404 7.84 24.35 -3.89
N LEU A 405 6.63 24.02 -4.36
CA LEU A 405 5.52 23.56 -3.50
C LEU A 405 5.45 22.03 -3.32
N GLY A 406 6.60 21.35 -3.46
CA GLY A 406 6.75 19.93 -3.13
C GLY A 406 6.74 19.63 -1.62
N PRO A 407 7.01 18.37 -1.22
CA PRO A 407 6.88 17.90 0.16
C PRO A 407 7.64 18.75 1.20
N PHE A 408 8.85 19.19 0.87
CA PHE A 408 9.63 20.06 1.76
C PHE A 408 8.88 21.36 2.11
N ALA A 409 8.21 22.00 1.15
CA ALA A 409 7.44 23.21 1.44
C ALA A 409 6.21 22.92 2.30
N ALA A 410 5.58 21.76 2.14
CA ALA A 410 4.46 21.34 2.97
C ALA A 410 4.86 21.23 4.45
N ASP A 411 6.09 20.81 4.74
CA ASP A 411 6.55 20.57 6.10
C ASP A 411 7.29 21.77 6.72
N HIS A 412 7.93 22.62 5.90
CA HIS A 412 8.78 23.71 6.40
C HIS A 412 8.25 25.14 6.18
N LEU A 413 7.41 25.40 5.16
CA LEU A 413 6.84 26.74 5.00
C LEU A 413 5.84 27.03 6.12
N ASP A 414 5.90 28.25 6.67
CA ASP A 414 4.84 28.77 7.52
C ASP A 414 3.52 28.86 6.74
N ASP A 415 2.40 28.91 7.48
CA ASP A 415 1.09 28.87 6.84
C ASP A 415 0.89 30.05 5.88
N HIS A 416 1.37 31.24 6.26
CA HIS A 416 1.28 32.41 5.39
C HIS A 416 2.02 32.20 4.06
N GLY A 417 3.28 31.76 4.09
CA GLY A 417 4.07 31.51 2.90
C GLY A 417 3.52 30.37 2.04
N TRP A 418 3.02 29.30 2.67
CA TRP A 418 2.41 28.18 1.96
C TRP A 418 1.09 28.59 1.28
N ARG A 419 0.17 29.27 1.99
CA ARG A 419 -1.10 29.78 1.40
C ARG A 419 -0.85 30.72 0.22
N HIS A 420 0.11 31.64 0.35
CA HIS A 420 0.51 32.53 -0.76
C HIS A 420 1.11 31.77 -1.94
N GLY A 421 1.84 30.68 -1.68
CA GLY A 421 2.30 29.77 -2.72
C GLY A 421 1.13 29.12 -3.47
N VAL A 422 0.11 28.63 -2.76
CA VAL A 422 -1.10 28.02 -3.35
C VAL A 422 -1.82 29.04 -4.23
N LEU A 423 -2.05 30.26 -3.74
CA LEU A 423 -2.63 31.34 -4.54
C LEU A 423 -1.79 31.65 -5.78
N LYS A 424 -0.46 31.63 -5.66
CA LYS A 424 0.43 31.83 -6.80
C LYS A 424 0.24 30.74 -7.85
N CYS A 425 0.13 29.48 -7.45
CA CYS A 425 -0.17 28.38 -8.38
C CYS A 425 -1.48 28.64 -9.15
N LEU A 426 -2.54 29.04 -8.45
CA LEU A 426 -3.83 29.38 -9.07
C LEU A 426 -3.73 30.58 -10.03
N PHE A 427 -2.88 31.56 -9.71
CA PHE A 427 -2.66 32.75 -10.54
C PHE A 427 -1.83 32.44 -11.80
N THR A 428 -0.80 31.59 -11.68
CA THR A 428 0.14 31.28 -12.77
C THR A 428 -0.26 30.05 -13.58
N GLY A 429 -1.33 29.35 -13.20
CA GLY A 429 -1.83 28.17 -13.91
C GLY A 429 -1.07 26.89 -13.59
N VAL A 430 -0.38 26.81 -12.44
CA VAL A 430 0.19 25.57 -11.93
C VAL A 430 -0.94 24.73 -11.31
N PRO A 431 -1.12 23.46 -11.72
CA PRO A 431 -2.14 22.60 -11.13
C PRO A 431 -1.91 22.41 -9.63
N LEU A 432 -2.97 22.46 -8.83
CA LEU A 432 -2.89 22.22 -7.38
C LEU A 432 -2.50 20.77 -7.04
N ALA A 433 -2.60 19.84 -8.00
CA ALA A 433 -2.02 18.50 -7.89
C ALA A 433 -0.49 18.51 -7.69
N ALA A 434 0.20 19.59 -8.05
CA ALA A 434 1.63 19.76 -7.79
C ALA A 434 1.95 20.23 -6.35
N VAL A 435 0.93 20.65 -5.58
CA VAL A 435 1.09 21.17 -4.22
C VAL A 435 1.01 20.02 -3.21
N ALA A 436 2.13 19.72 -2.56
CA ALA A 436 2.16 18.72 -1.51
C ALA A 436 1.42 19.20 -0.24
N GLY A 437 0.72 18.28 0.42
CA GLY A 437 0.01 18.55 1.68
C GLY A 437 -1.25 19.41 1.55
N LEU A 438 -1.78 19.60 0.32
CA LEU A 438 -2.93 20.45 0.05
C LEU A 438 -4.13 20.14 0.96
N GLU A 439 -4.57 18.88 1.02
CA GLU A 439 -5.71 18.46 1.85
C GLU A 439 -5.44 18.69 3.35
N ARG A 440 -4.24 18.29 3.81
CA ARG A 440 -3.84 18.40 5.22
C ARG A 440 -3.72 19.85 5.70
N ARG A 441 -3.30 20.78 4.83
CA ARG A 441 -3.02 22.19 5.18
C ARG A 441 -4.10 23.16 4.72
N THR A 442 -5.17 22.68 4.09
CA THR A 442 -6.30 23.54 3.74
C THR A 442 -7.03 23.96 5.01
N ASP A 443 -7.19 25.27 5.18
CA ASP A 443 -7.89 25.87 6.32
C ASP A 443 -8.82 27.00 5.87
N ASP A 444 -9.58 27.53 6.84
CA ASP A 444 -10.57 28.57 6.59
C ASP A 444 -9.97 29.83 5.95
N GLU A 445 -8.74 30.18 6.30
CA GLU A 445 -8.07 31.35 5.74
C GLU A 445 -7.67 31.13 4.28
N LEU A 446 -7.14 29.95 3.93
CA LEU A 446 -6.88 29.60 2.53
C LEU A 446 -8.17 29.62 1.72
N LEU A 447 -9.24 29.01 2.23
CA LEU A 447 -10.54 28.97 1.54
C LEU A 447 -11.09 30.38 1.32
N ARG A 448 -10.98 31.26 2.32
CA ARG A 448 -11.35 32.68 2.21
C ARG A 448 -10.53 33.37 1.12
N MET A 449 -9.20 33.22 1.12
CA MET A 449 -8.30 33.79 0.12
C MET A 449 -8.62 33.32 -1.31
N VAL A 450 -8.91 32.02 -1.48
CA VAL A 450 -9.26 31.44 -2.78
C VAL A 450 -10.66 31.89 -3.24
N ALA A 451 -11.60 32.07 -2.32
CA ALA A 451 -12.91 32.64 -2.62
C ALA A 451 -12.81 34.10 -3.08
N ASP A 452 -11.99 34.92 -2.43
CA ASP A 452 -11.71 36.31 -2.84
C ASP A 452 -11.10 36.35 -4.25
N TYR A 453 -10.11 35.50 -4.51
CA TYR A 453 -9.50 35.37 -5.84
C TYR A 453 -10.53 34.97 -6.92
N ALA A 454 -11.38 33.98 -6.63
CA ALA A 454 -12.44 33.56 -7.54
C ALA A 454 -13.44 34.69 -7.82
N ALA A 455 -13.87 35.42 -6.78
CA ALA A 455 -14.76 36.56 -6.92
C ALA A 455 -14.14 37.69 -7.77
N GLU A 456 -12.85 37.99 -7.58
CA GLU A 456 -12.12 38.98 -8.37
C GLU A 456 -12.02 38.56 -9.86
N ARG A 457 -11.77 37.28 -10.13
CA ARG A 457 -11.76 36.72 -11.50
C ARG A 457 -13.13 36.89 -12.16
N THR A 458 -14.20 36.49 -11.49
CA THR A 458 -15.58 36.61 -11.99
C THR A 458 -15.97 38.08 -12.22
N ALA A 459 -15.66 38.98 -11.29
CA ALA A 459 -15.94 40.41 -11.43
C ALA A 459 -15.19 41.05 -12.62
N ALA A 460 -14.00 40.53 -12.94
CA ALA A 460 -13.23 40.93 -14.11
C ALA A 460 -13.65 40.22 -15.42
N GLY A 461 -14.72 39.40 -15.39
CA GLY A 461 -15.19 38.64 -16.56
C GLY A 461 -14.22 37.55 -17.01
N ARG A 462 -13.40 37.01 -16.10
CA ARG A 462 -12.41 35.96 -16.38
C ARG A 462 -12.82 34.64 -15.72
N ASP A 463 -12.50 33.52 -16.36
CA ASP A 463 -12.83 32.19 -15.83
C ASP A 463 -12.12 31.89 -14.50
N VAL A 464 -12.81 31.19 -13.60
CA VAL A 464 -12.23 30.70 -12.34
C VAL A 464 -11.51 29.37 -12.63
N PRO A 465 -10.24 29.19 -12.23
CA PRO A 465 -9.54 27.92 -12.41
C PRO A 465 -10.29 26.74 -11.79
N ALA A 466 -10.33 25.60 -12.48
CA ALA A 466 -11.04 24.39 -12.01
C ALA A 466 -10.57 23.94 -10.62
N ASP A 467 -9.26 24.04 -10.36
CA ASP A 467 -8.69 23.70 -9.06
C ASP A 467 -9.18 24.63 -7.93
N ALA A 468 -9.40 25.91 -8.21
CA ALA A 468 -10.00 26.84 -7.23
C ALA A 468 -11.46 26.49 -6.96
N ALA A 469 -12.23 26.11 -7.99
CA ALA A 469 -13.62 25.68 -7.83
C ALA A 469 -13.72 24.37 -7.02
N ARG A 470 -12.83 23.40 -7.30
CA ARG A 470 -12.72 22.14 -6.54
C ARG A 470 -12.41 22.41 -5.07
N LEU A 471 -11.42 23.26 -4.79
CA LEU A 471 -11.01 23.55 -3.41
C LEU A 471 -12.14 24.23 -2.61
N LEU A 472 -13.01 25.00 -3.27
CA LEU A 472 -14.16 25.65 -2.65
C LEU A 472 -15.41 24.74 -2.56
N GLY A 473 -15.34 23.47 -2.97
CA GLY A 473 -16.49 22.57 -3.00
C GLY A 473 -17.58 22.98 -4.00
N LYS A 474 -17.20 23.70 -5.07
CA LYS A 474 -18.11 24.20 -6.12
C LYS A 474 -18.00 23.43 -7.44
N GLY A 475 -17.35 22.27 -7.42
CA GLY A 475 -17.27 21.38 -8.59
C GLY A 475 -18.51 20.50 -8.69
N GLU A 476 -19.17 20.55 -9.85
CA GLU A 476 -20.27 19.64 -10.27
C GLU A 476 -19.88 18.16 -10.25
#